data_AF-A0A0M5J4A3-F1
#
_entry.id   AF-A0A0M5J4A3-F1
#
_cell.length_a   1.000
_cell.length_b   1.000
_cell.length_c   1.000
_cell.angle_alpha   90.00
_cell.angle_beta   90.00
_cell.angle_gamma   90.00
#
_symmetry.space_group_name_H-M   'P 1'
#
loop_
_entity.id
_entity.type
_entity.pdbx_description
1 polymer ?
#
loop_
_entity_poly.entity_id
_entity_poly.type
_entity_poly.pdbx_seq_one_letter_code
_entity_poly.pdbx_strand_id
1 'polypeptide(L)'
;MKLAVLLLICLARARRVIESEENPTRILDKLKSIIETNMSARDDFEQLREQQQQQQFELELELKRNHSLSMHSHPKLYEYYTHMTAFLSLAIFIATLLTILNICIYLTTLTRLRRHLNKPLRTPSIILISLYPIISLAALLTILLPYAWFMCHTLMHAMFMIGGPAFRTLLFRYVDSEQNFIKLTSSEPVALNTPPCCCCCGGCLPLVVPTKAKLCISRYMVWQMPFWQGSIMLVMNILYYRDRELYSQVMLFFIPFIVVSIVLGVWSLQITVRMISKLHGDYQLRKKMFCLQLVVLLCKLQYLILYEQLNNFKLGGEYPINHTIHKQTIINILILVEMVLVSMMTQSAYRTPIQVQIDELNVHSS
;
A
#
# COMPACT_ATOMS: atom_id res chain seq x y z
N MET A 1 -26.27 13.77 -47.48
CA MET A 1 -26.62 13.43 -48.88
C MET A 1 -27.93 12.63 -49.02
N LYS A 2 -28.19 11.58 -48.24
CA LYS A 2 -29.44 10.78 -48.33
C LYS A 2 -30.74 11.57 -48.06
N LEU A 3 -30.74 12.50 -47.10
CA LEU A 3 -31.92 13.31 -46.75
C LEU A 3 -32.36 14.24 -47.90
N ALA A 4 -31.40 14.84 -48.62
CA ALA A 4 -31.67 15.73 -49.76
C ALA A 4 -32.25 14.98 -50.97
N VAL A 5 -31.79 13.74 -51.21
CA VAL A 5 -32.33 12.86 -52.26
C VAL A 5 -33.75 12.41 -51.92
N LEU A 6 -34.02 12.06 -50.64
CA LEU A 6 -35.38 11.75 -50.19
C LEU A 6 -36.33 12.93 -50.35
N LEU A 7 -35.87 14.15 -50.00
CA LEU A 7 -36.66 15.37 -50.14
C LEU A 7 -37.00 15.68 -51.61
N LEU A 8 -36.04 15.50 -52.52
CA LEU A 8 -36.24 15.67 -53.96
C LEU A 8 -37.20 14.62 -54.53
N ILE A 9 -37.10 13.36 -54.10
CA ILE A 9 -38.05 12.31 -54.50
C ILE A 9 -39.46 12.62 -53.96
N CYS A 10 -39.55 13.10 -52.70
CA CYS A 10 -40.81 13.49 -52.08
C CYS A 10 -41.48 14.63 -52.83
N LEU A 11 -40.73 15.69 -53.14
CA LEU A 11 -41.20 16.84 -53.91
C LEU A 11 -41.61 16.44 -55.33
N ALA A 12 -40.86 15.56 -55.99
CA ALA A 12 -41.20 15.06 -57.32
C ALA A 12 -42.45 14.16 -57.33
N ARG A 13 -42.74 13.46 -56.21
CA ARG A 13 -43.95 12.64 -56.04
C ARG A 13 -45.16 13.50 -55.71
N ALA A 14 -45.00 14.50 -54.84
CA ALA A 14 -46.03 15.48 -54.51
C ALA A 14 -46.44 16.31 -55.73
N ARG A 15 -45.47 16.77 -56.52
CA ARG A 15 -45.70 17.51 -57.77
C ARG A 15 -46.52 16.70 -58.78
N ARG A 16 -46.22 15.41 -58.94
CA ARG A 16 -46.97 14.51 -59.83
C ARG A 16 -48.42 14.25 -59.40
N VAL A 17 -48.70 14.28 -58.09
CA VAL A 17 -50.08 14.12 -57.57
C VAL A 17 -50.90 15.39 -57.81
N ILE A 18 -50.28 16.57 -57.68
CA ILE A 18 -50.91 17.87 -57.93
C ILE A 18 -51.25 18.05 -59.42
N GLU A 19 -50.43 17.54 -60.34
CA GLU A 19 -50.67 17.62 -61.79
C GLU A 19 -51.71 16.62 -62.34
N SER A 20 -52.20 15.67 -61.52
CA SER A 20 -52.98 14.52 -62.01
C SER A 20 -54.45 14.45 -61.54
N GLU A 21 -54.90 15.25 -60.58
CA GLU A 21 -56.28 15.18 -60.05
C GLU A 21 -56.96 16.57 -59.96
N GLU A 22 -58.24 16.64 -60.32
CA GLU A 22 -59.05 17.87 -60.35
C GLU A 22 -59.90 18.09 -59.08
N ASN A 23 -59.89 17.12 -58.14
CA ASN A 23 -60.72 17.15 -56.92
C ASN A 23 -59.88 17.43 -55.67
N PRO A 24 -60.04 18.61 -55.02
CA PRO A 24 -59.14 19.08 -53.97
C PRO A 24 -59.12 18.22 -52.71
N THR A 25 -60.20 17.53 -52.36
CA THR A 25 -60.27 16.70 -51.14
C THR A 25 -59.45 15.40 -51.27
N ARG A 26 -59.46 14.78 -52.45
CA ARG A 26 -58.72 13.53 -52.72
C ARG A 26 -57.22 13.73 -52.82
N ILE A 27 -56.80 14.90 -53.30
CA ILE A 27 -55.40 15.35 -53.32
C ILE A 27 -54.88 15.50 -51.88
N LEU A 28 -55.70 16.10 -50.99
CA LEU A 28 -55.35 16.32 -49.60
C LEU A 28 -55.10 15.00 -48.84
N ASP A 29 -55.97 14.00 -49.02
CA ASP A 29 -55.83 12.69 -48.37
C ASP A 29 -54.59 11.92 -48.86
N LYS A 30 -54.30 11.94 -50.16
CA LYS A 30 -53.09 11.31 -50.71
C LYS A 30 -51.81 12.02 -50.24
N LEU A 31 -51.82 13.35 -50.18
CA LEU A 31 -50.68 14.11 -49.65
C LEU A 31 -50.48 13.81 -48.16
N LYS A 32 -51.55 13.70 -47.37
CA LYS A 32 -51.48 13.35 -45.95
C LYS A 32 -50.90 11.96 -45.72
N SER A 33 -51.35 10.95 -46.48
CA SER A 33 -50.82 9.59 -46.43
C SER A 33 -49.32 9.52 -46.83
N ILE A 34 -48.91 10.28 -47.85
CA ILE A 34 -47.50 10.37 -48.24
C ILE A 34 -46.68 11.02 -47.12
N ILE A 35 -47.18 12.09 -46.49
CA ILE A 35 -46.51 12.75 -45.36
C ILE A 35 -46.37 11.80 -44.18
N GLU A 36 -47.43 11.10 -43.78
CA GLU A 36 -47.42 10.12 -42.67
C GLU A 36 -46.44 8.97 -42.93
N THR A 37 -46.40 8.44 -44.16
CA THR A 37 -45.47 7.36 -44.53
C THR A 37 -44.02 7.83 -44.50
N ASN A 38 -43.74 9.06 -44.95
CA ASN A 38 -42.39 9.62 -44.92
C ASN A 38 -41.96 10.03 -43.50
N MET A 39 -42.91 10.44 -42.64
CA MET A 39 -42.67 10.67 -41.22
C MET A 39 -42.31 9.36 -40.51
N SER A 40 -43.12 8.30 -40.68
CA SER A 40 -42.82 6.97 -40.12
C SER A 40 -41.48 6.42 -40.60
N ALA A 41 -41.18 6.52 -41.89
CA ALA A 41 -39.89 6.05 -42.43
C ALA A 41 -38.70 6.89 -41.95
N ARG A 42 -38.91 8.15 -41.57
CA ARG A 42 -37.90 9.01 -40.96
C ARG A 42 -37.69 8.62 -39.50
N ASP A 43 -38.77 8.37 -38.75
CA ASP A 43 -38.71 7.97 -37.34
C ASP A 43 -38.03 6.60 -37.19
N ASP A 44 -38.34 5.63 -38.06
CA ASP A 44 -37.66 4.32 -38.11
C ASP A 44 -36.16 4.47 -38.40
N PHE A 45 -35.79 5.41 -39.27
CA PHE A 45 -34.39 5.69 -39.60
C PHE A 45 -33.64 6.42 -38.48
N GLU A 46 -34.32 7.29 -37.72
CA GLU A 46 -33.77 7.92 -36.52
C GLU A 46 -33.58 6.88 -35.40
N GLN A 47 -34.53 5.98 -35.17
CA GLN A 47 -34.40 4.86 -34.21
C GLN A 47 -33.23 3.92 -34.55
N LEU A 48 -33.07 3.55 -35.83
CA LEU A 48 -31.93 2.72 -36.27
C LEU A 48 -30.58 3.40 -36.03
N ARG A 49 -30.50 4.73 -36.16
CA ARG A 49 -29.27 5.48 -35.89
C ARG A 49 -28.96 5.52 -34.40
N GLU A 50 -29.97 5.71 -33.55
CA GLU A 50 -29.82 5.71 -32.09
C GLU A 50 -29.37 4.35 -31.57
N GLN A 51 -29.94 3.25 -32.09
CA GLN A 51 -29.50 1.89 -31.76
C GLN A 51 -28.05 1.62 -32.15
N GLN A 52 -27.62 2.09 -33.34
CA GLN A 52 -26.23 1.96 -33.78
C GLN A 52 -25.26 2.77 -32.91
N GLN A 53 -25.65 3.98 -32.49
CA GLN A 53 -24.84 4.78 -31.57
C GLN A 53 -24.74 4.15 -30.18
N GLN A 54 -25.84 3.57 -29.66
CA GLN A 54 -25.82 2.86 -28.38
C GLN A 54 -24.91 1.63 -28.44
N GLN A 55 -25.00 0.81 -29.49
CA GLN A 55 -24.09 -0.33 -29.69
C GLN A 55 -22.62 0.09 -29.80
N GLN A 56 -22.31 1.16 -30.54
CA GLN A 56 -20.95 1.66 -30.64
C GLN A 56 -20.42 2.16 -29.29
N PHE A 57 -21.26 2.83 -28.51
CA PHE A 57 -20.91 3.32 -27.18
C PHE A 57 -20.67 2.16 -26.20
N GLU A 58 -21.52 1.13 -26.20
CA GLU A 58 -21.32 -0.08 -25.40
C GLU A 58 -20.03 -0.80 -25.77
N LEU A 59 -19.73 -0.94 -27.07
CA LEU A 59 -18.51 -1.58 -27.56
C LEU A 59 -17.26 -0.77 -27.19
N GLU A 60 -17.29 0.55 -27.28
CA GLU A 60 -16.21 1.42 -26.79
C GLU A 60 -16.02 1.30 -25.27
N LEU A 61 -17.11 1.20 -24.51
CA LEU A 61 -17.06 1.05 -23.06
C LEU A 61 -16.49 -0.31 -22.67
N GLU A 62 -16.85 -1.38 -23.38
CA GLU A 62 -16.28 -2.71 -23.23
C GLU A 62 -14.81 -2.76 -23.64
N LEU A 63 -14.42 -2.08 -24.72
CA LEU A 63 -13.03 -1.98 -25.16
C LEU A 63 -12.19 -1.21 -24.13
N LYS A 64 -12.70 -0.10 -23.59
CA LYS A 64 -12.07 0.65 -22.49
C LYS A 64 -11.96 -0.20 -21.22
N ARG A 65 -13.01 -0.97 -20.89
CA ARG A 65 -13.01 -1.90 -19.74
C ARG A 65 -11.97 -2.99 -19.93
N ASN A 66 -11.94 -3.65 -21.09
CA ASN A 66 -10.97 -4.70 -21.42
C ASN A 66 -9.53 -4.18 -21.47
N HIS A 67 -9.32 -2.99 -22.03
CA HIS A 67 -8.02 -2.32 -22.03
C HIS A 67 -7.58 -1.97 -20.59
N SER A 68 -8.49 -1.49 -19.75
CA SER A 68 -8.20 -1.21 -18.34
C SER A 68 -7.88 -2.48 -17.54
N LEU A 69 -8.60 -3.57 -17.79
CA LEU A 69 -8.35 -4.89 -17.19
C LEU A 69 -6.99 -5.44 -17.63
N SER A 70 -6.68 -5.31 -18.92
CA SER A 70 -5.40 -5.70 -19.51
C SER A 70 -4.24 -4.92 -18.89
N MET A 71 -4.41 -3.62 -18.59
CA MET A 71 -3.38 -2.77 -17.97
C MET A 71 -3.11 -3.08 -16.48
N HIS A 72 -4.06 -3.71 -15.78
CA HIS A 72 -3.96 -4.03 -14.34
C HIS A 72 -3.81 -5.53 -14.06
N SER A 73 -3.84 -6.39 -15.09
CA SER A 73 -3.59 -7.82 -14.96
C SER A 73 -2.10 -8.10 -14.79
N HIS A 74 -1.80 -9.08 -13.91
CA HIS A 74 -0.44 -9.57 -13.77
C HIS A 74 -0.20 -10.68 -14.80
N PRO A 75 0.86 -10.61 -15.61
CA PRO A 75 1.16 -11.62 -16.61
C PRO A 75 1.56 -12.93 -15.95
N LYS A 76 1.37 -14.03 -16.68
CA LYS A 76 1.90 -15.34 -16.28
C LYS A 76 3.43 -15.33 -16.37
N LEU A 77 4.08 -16.21 -15.62
CA LEU A 77 5.55 -16.25 -15.52
C LEU A 77 6.25 -16.43 -16.88
N TYR A 78 5.70 -17.26 -17.76
CA TYR A 78 6.29 -17.48 -19.09
C TYR A 78 6.21 -16.20 -19.95
N GLU A 79 5.05 -15.54 -19.99
CA GLU A 79 4.85 -14.30 -20.76
C GLU A 79 5.76 -13.18 -20.27
N TYR A 80 5.97 -13.12 -18.95
CA TYR A 80 6.84 -12.15 -18.32
C TYR A 80 8.30 -12.26 -18.77
N TYR A 81 8.86 -13.47 -18.79
CA TYR A 81 10.25 -13.67 -19.22
C TYR A 81 10.42 -13.63 -20.73
N THR A 82 9.42 -14.05 -21.51
CA THR A 82 9.48 -13.99 -22.98
C THR A 82 9.50 -12.56 -23.51
N HIS A 83 8.81 -11.63 -22.85
CA HIS A 83 8.71 -10.23 -23.28
C HIS A 83 9.60 -9.27 -22.46
N MET A 84 10.55 -9.79 -21.66
CA MET A 84 11.34 -9.00 -20.72
C MET A 84 12.13 -7.88 -21.41
N THR A 85 11.90 -6.63 -21.00
CA THR A 85 12.63 -5.46 -21.49
C THR A 85 14.00 -5.30 -20.83
N ALA A 86 14.91 -4.58 -21.49
CA ALA A 86 16.23 -4.26 -20.93
C ALA A 86 16.14 -3.53 -19.57
N PHE A 87 15.15 -2.64 -19.41
CA PHE A 87 14.87 -1.96 -18.14
C PHE A 87 14.61 -2.97 -17.01
N LEU A 88 13.79 -3.98 -17.27
CA LEU A 88 13.39 -4.96 -16.27
C LEU A 88 14.54 -5.92 -15.92
N SER A 89 15.33 -6.32 -16.92
CA SER A 89 16.55 -7.10 -16.72
C SER A 89 17.56 -6.36 -15.82
N LEU A 90 17.79 -5.08 -16.11
CA LEU A 90 18.67 -4.23 -15.31
C LEU A 90 18.12 -4.06 -13.89
N ALA A 91 16.81 -3.84 -13.75
CA ALA A 91 16.12 -3.78 -12.47
C ALA A 91 16.33 -5.04 -11.62
N ILE A 92 16.17 -6.24 -12.20
CA ILE A 92 16.41 -7.51 -11.51
C ILE A 92 17.87 -7.64 -11.08
N PHE A 93 18.81 -7.26 -11.95
CA PHE A 93 20.24 -7.29 -11.64
C PHE A 93 20.57 -6.39 -10.44
N ILE A 94 20.15 -5.13 -10.48
CA ILE A 94 20.35 -4.17 -9.38
C ILE A 94 19.67 -4.65 -8.10
N ALA A 95 18.42 -5.14 -8.20
CA ALA A 95 17.67 -5.63 -7.05
C ALA A 95 18.35 -6.82 -6.37
N THR A 96 18.95 -7.72 -7.17
CA THR A 96 19.70 -8.88 -6.67
C THR A 96 20.97 -8.42 -5.94
N LEU A 97 21.73 -7.48 -6.52
CA LEU A 97 22.93 -6.92 -5.88
C LEU A 97 22.61 -6.23 -4.54
N LEU A 98 21.54 -5.41 -4.50
CA LEU A 98 21.09 -4.75 -3.28
C LEU A 98 20.67 -5.76 -2.21
N THR A 99 19.99 -6.84 -2.61
CA THR A 99 19.58 -7.91 -1.68
C THR A 99 20.77 -8.66 -1.12
N ILE A 100 21.76 -9.00 -1.96
CA ILE A 100 23.01 -9.62 -1.51
C ILE A 100 23.74 -8.71 -0.52
N LEU A 101 23.87 -7.42 -0.85
CA LEU A 101 24.49 -6.43 0.04
C LEU A 101 23.77 -6.36 1.40
N ASN A 102 22.44 -6.34 1.39
CA ASN A 102 21.64 -6.30 2.62
C ASN A 102 21.84 -7.59 3.47
N ILE A 103 21.92 -8.75 2.83
CA ILE A 103 22.23 -10.03 3.51
C ILE A 103 23.64 -9.99 4.12
N CYS A 104 24.64 -9.46 3.41
CA CYS A 104 26.00 -9.31 3.93
C CYS A 104 26.05 -8.39 5.17
N ILE A 105 25.33 -7.26 5.13
CA ILE A 105 25.21 -6.33 6.26
C ILE A 105 24.52 -7.03 7.46
N TYR A 106 23.46 -7.79 7.20
CA TYR A 106 22.76 -8.57 8.21
C TYR A 106 23.68 -9.61 8.86
N LEU A 107 24.38 -10.44 8.08
CA LEU A 107 25.28 -11.48 8.61
C LEU A 107 26.41 -10.89 9.45
N THR A 108 26.97 -9.76 9.01
CA THR A 108 27.99 -9.01 9.75
C THR A 108 27.43 -8.51 11.08
N THR A 109 26.25 -7.91 11.07
CA THR A 109 25.57 -7.39 12.26
C THR A 109 25.18 -8.51 13.22
N LEU A 110 24.66 -9.62 12.70
CA LEU A 110 24.30 -10.82 13.47
C LEU A 110 25.51 -11.41 14.17
N THR A 111 26.65 -11.52 13.49
CA THR A 111 27.89 -12.05 14.08
C THR A 111 28.37 -11.17 15.23
N ARG A 112 28.36 -9.84 15.06
CA ARG A 112 28.69 -8.90 16.16
C ARG A 112 27.72 -9.04 17.32
N LEU A 113 26.41 -9.09 17.03
CA LEU A 113 25.37 -9.20 18.04
C LEU A 113 25.49 -10.51 18.85
N ARG A 114 25.83 -11.62 18.19
CA ARG A 114 26.06 -12.92 18.85
C ARG A 114 27.30 -12.92 19.75
N ARG A 115 28.33 -12.14 19.42
CA ARG A 115 29.57 -12.04 20.19
C ARG A 115 29.46 -11.10 21.40
N HIS A 116 28.72 -9.99 21.27
CA HIS A 116 28.74 -8.90 22.26
C HIS A 116 27.45 -8.70 23.07
N LEU A 117 26.34 -9.39 22.76
CA LEU A 117 25.11 -9.29 23.55
C LEU A 117 24.84 -10.51 24.43
N ASN A 118 24.38 -10.20 25.64
CA ASN A 118 23.83 -11.16 26.59
C ASN A 118 22.62 -11.91 26.00
N LYS A 119 22.47 -13.19 26.41
CA LYS A 119 21.37 -14.08 25.99
C LYS A 119 19.95 -13.45 26.03
N PRO A 120 19.53 -12.70 27.07
CA PRO A 120 18.15 -12.16 27.13
C PRO A 120 17.87 -11.04 26.11
N LEU A 121 18.87 -10.25 25.73
CA LEU A 121 18.73 -9.14 24.77
C LEU A 121 18.97 -9.58 23.32
N ARG A 122 19.67 -10.70 23.14
CA ARG A 122 20.08 -11.25 21.85
C ARG A 122 18.90 -11.64 20.98
N THR A 123 17.98 -12.46 21.47
CA THR A 123 16.84 -12.95 20.68
C THR A 123 15.97 -11.83 20.09
N PRO A 124 15.43 -10.88 20.89
CA PRO A 124 14.59 -9.82 20.33
C PRO A 124 15.38 -8.88 19.40
N SER A 125 16.67 -8.66 19.66
CA SER A 125 17.53 -7.89 18.75
C SER A 125 17.74 -8.61 17.41
N ILE A 126 17.94 -9.93 17.41
CA ILE A 126 18.05 -10.74 16.18
C ILE A 126 16.77 -10.63 15.36
N ILE A 127 15.61 -10.72 16.00
CA ILE A 127 14.32 -10.60 15.31
C ILE A 127 14.23 -9.25 14.60
N LEU A 128 14.57 -8.15 15.28
CA LEU A 128 14.53 -6.80 14.70
C LEU A 128 15.49 -6.62 13.52
N ILE A 129 16.74 -7.09 13.63
CA ILE A 129 17.69 -6.97 12.51
C ILE A 129 17.33 -7.90 11.34
N SER A 130 16.60 -8.98 11.58
CA SER A 130 16.17 -9.94 10.55
C SER A 130 15.01 -9.42 9.70
N LEU A 131 14.30 -8.38 10.14
CA LEU A 131 13.20 -7.78 9.37
C LEU A 131 13.68 -7.29 8.00
N TYR A 132 14.77 -6.51 7.98
CA TYR A 132 15.30 -5.86 6.77
C TYR A 132 15.67 -6.83 5.64
N PRO A 133 16.45 -7.90 5.86
CA PRO A 133 16.76 -8.86 4.79
C PRO A 133 15.54 -9.65 4.33
N ILE A 134 14.57 -9.95 5.20
CA ILE A 134 13.34 -10.65 4.81
C ILE A 134 12.48 -9.77 3.90
N ILE A 135 12.33 -8.48 4.23
CA ILE A 135 11.60 -7.51 3.40
C ILE A 135 12.30 -7.32 2.06
N SER A 136 13.64 -7.22 2.07
CA SER A 136 14.44 -7.13 0.85
C SER A 136 14.25 -8.35 -0.05
N LEU A 137 14.24 -9.57 0.52
CA LEU A 137 13.97 -10.78 -0.25
C LEU A 137 12.54 -10.78 -0.83
N ALA A 138 11.55 -10.36 -0.05
CA ALA A 138 10.18 -10.22 -0.54
C ALA A 138 10.08 -9.19 -1.68
N ALA A 139 10.84 -8.10 -1.63
CA ALA A 139 10.86 -7.06 -2.67
C ALA A 139 11.51 -7.58 -3.96
N LEU A 140 12.59 -8.35 -3.84
CA LEU A 140 13.18 -9.07 -4.97
C LEU A 140 12.20 -10.09 -5.57
N LEU A 141 11.54 -10.90 -4.74
CA LEU A 141 10.53 -11.86 -5.20
C LEU A 141 9.37 -11.18 -5.91
N THR A 142 9.00 -9.98 -5.47
CA THR A 142 7.96 -9.18 -6.14
C THR A 142 8.36 -8.77 -7.55
N ILE A 143 9.63 -8.42 -7.76
CA ILE A 143 10.16 -8.07 -9.09
C ILE A 143 10.34 -9.32 -9.96
N LEU A 144 10.72 -10.46 -9.37
CA LEU A 144 10.88 -11.72 -10.11
C LEU A 144 9.54 -12.37 -10.48
N LEU A 145 8.54 -12.25 -9.60
CA LEU A 145 7.24 -12.91 -9.68
C LEU A 145 6.13 -11.86 -9.53
N PRO A 146 5.79 -11.09 -10.58
CA PRO A 146 4.76 -10.06 -10.50
C PRO A 146 3.39 -10.64 -10.08
N TYR A 147 3.10 -11.90 -10.44
CA TYR A 147 1.87 -12.59 -10.00
C TYR A 147 1.75 -12.74 -8.47
N ALA A 148 2.88 -12.90 -7.78
CA ALA A 148 2.94 -13.04 -6.32
C ALA A 148 3.10 -11.69 -5.58
N TRP A 149 2.96 -10.57 -6.30
CA TRP A 149 3.18 -9.22 -5.78
C TRP A 149 2.39 -8.95 -4.50
N PHE A 150 1.09 -9.24 -4.48
CA PHE A 150 0.24 -8.99 -3.31
C PHE A 150 0.66 -9.85 -2.10
N MET A 151 1.13 -11.09 -2.34
CA MET A 151 1.60 -11.98 -1.26
C MET A 151 2.87 -11.45 -0.64
N CYS A 152 3.82 -11.05 -1.49
CA CYS A 152 5.08 -10.50 -1.04
C CYS A 152 4.86 -9.19 -0.27
N HIS A 153 3.95 -8.34 -0.73
CA HIS A 153 3.57 -7.12 -0.01
C HIS A 153 2.91 -7.42 1.35
N THR A 154 2.03 -8.43 1.43
CA THR A 154 1.49 -8.93 2.70
C THR A 154 2.60 -9.43 3.64
N LEU A 155 3.59 -10.16 3.11
CA LEU A 155 4.73 -10.65 3.89
C LEU A 155 5.56 -9.49 4.45
N MET A 156 5.93 -8.51 3.63
CA MET A 156 6.63 -7.30 4.10
C MET A 156 5.85 -6.63 5.23
N HIS A 157 4.54 -6.53 5.07
CA HIS A 157 3.67 -5.95 6.08
C HIS A 157 3.67 -6.72 7.40
N ALA A 158 3.55 -8.04 7.33
CA ALA A 158 3.58 -8.90 8.51
C ALA A 158 4.90 -8.76 9.29
N MET A 159 6.03 -8.66 8.58
CA MET A 159 7.33 -8.44 9.21
C MET A 159 7.38 -7.12 10.00
N PHE A 160 6.81 -6.02 9.48
CA PHE A 160 6.71 -4.77 10.23
C PHE A 160 5.85 -4.90 11.48
N MET A 161 4.72 -5.62 11.37
CA MET A 161 3.81 -5.81 12.50
C MET A 161 4.43 -6.64 13.62
N ILE A 162 5.32 -7.58 13.30
CA ILE A 162 6.09 -8.34 14.29
C ILE A 162 7.19 -7.48 14.94
N GLY A 163 7.73 -6.50 14.20
CA GLY A 163 8.78 -5.61 14.69
C GLY A 163 8.40 -4.80 15.93
N GLY A 164 7.16 -4.32 16.02
CA GLY A 164 6.67 -3.57 17.19
C GLY A 164 6.72 -4.38 18.50
N PRO A 165 6.02 -5.54 18.59
CA PRO A 165 6.09 -6.44 19.75
C PRO A 165 7.52 -6.91 20.08
N ALA A 166 8.33 -7.20 19.05
CA ALA A 166 9.74 -7.57 19.24
C ALA A 166 10.54 -6.43 19.89
N PHE A 167 10.34 -5.18 19.46
CA PHE A 167 10.97 -4.00 20.04
C PHE A 167 10.49 -3.73 21.46
N ARG A 168 9.19 -3.86 21.75
CA ARG A 168 8.68 -3.78 23.12
C ARG A 168 9.32 -4.83 24.02
N THR A 169 9.46 -6.06 23.53
CA THR A 169 10.12 -7.12 24.29
C THR A 169 11.58 -6.78 24.56
N LEU A 170 12.30 -6.23 23.57
CA LEU A 170 13.66 -5.74 23.77
C LEU A 170 13.73 -4.69 24.88
N LEU A 171 12.83 -3.71 24.87
CA LEU A 171 12.77 -2.63 25.85
C LEU A 171 12.63 -3.14 27.30
N PHE A 172 11.71 -4.08 27.55
CA PHE A 172 11.54 -4.60 28.91
C PHE A 172 12.65 -5.56 29.36
N ARG A 173 13.39 -6.15 28.41
CA ARG A 173 14.60 -6.91 28.73
C ARG A 173 15.77 -6.01 29.14
N TYR A 174 15.75 -4.71 28.80
CA TYR A 174 16.73 -3.74 29.29
C TYR A 174 16.51 -3.37 30.76
N VAL A 175 15.29 -3.49 31.28
CA VAL A 175 14.97 -3.15 32.69
C VAL A 175 14.85 -4.43 33.55
N ASP A 176 15.47 -5.53 33.09
CA ASP A 176 15.37 -6.91 33.61
C ASP A 176 13.96 -7.54 33.63
N SER A 177 12.92 -6.78 33.96
CA SER A 177 11.52 -7.23 34.01
C SER A 177 10.55 -6.04 34.12
N GLU A 178 9.33 -6.20 33.58
CA GLU A 178 8.19 -5.30 33.82
C GLU A 178 7.97 -5.07 35.33
N GLN A 179 8.19 -6.09 36.16
CA GLN A 179 7.98 -6.01 37.62
C GLN A 179 9.03 -5.17 38.34
N ASN A 180 10.29 -5.19 37.87
CA ASN A 180 11.35 -4.35 38.42
C ASN A 180 11.12 -2.89 38.01
N PHE A 181 10.74 -2.65 36.75
CA PHE A 181 10.36 -1.31 36.28
C PHE A 181 9.27 -0.66 37.17
N ILE A 182 8.23 -1.41 37.54
CA ILE A 182 7.15 -0.91 38.41
C ILE A 182 7.68 -0.52 39.79
N LYS A 183 8.61 -1.29 40.37
CA LYS A 183 9.21 -0.97 41.67
C LYS A 183 10.05 0.30 41.63
N LEU A 184 10.83 0.50 40.56
CA LEU A 184 11.69 1.68 40.41
C LEU A 184 10.91 2.95 40.04
N THR A 185 9.78 2.84 39.34
CA THR A 185 9.03 4.02 38.83
C THR A 185 7.87 4.44 39.74
N SER A 186 7.74 3.86 40.93
CA SER A 186 6.65 4.12 41.90
C SER A 186 6.48 5.61 42.27
N SER A 187 7.51 6.44 42.06
CA SER A 187 7.55 7.82 42.56
C SER A 187 7.60 8.92 41.49
N GLU A 188 7.68 8.62 40.18
CA GLU A 188 7.88 9.68 39.17
C GLU A 188 6.84 9.66 38.02
N PRO A 189 6.06 10.75 37.84
CA PRO A 189 5.05 10.82 36.79
C PRO A 189 5.70 11.05 35.41
N VAL A 190 5.19 10.34 34.40
CA VAL A 190 5.65 10.52 33.01
C VAL A 190 4.57 11.22 32.19
N ALA A 191 4.96 12.31 31.51
CA ALA A 191 4.07 13.03 30.61
C ALA A 191 3.72 12.17 29.39
N LEU A 192 2.43 11.96 29.14
CA LEU A 192 1.89 11.25 27.98
C LEU A 192 1.86 12.11 26.70
N ASN A 193 2.29 13.37 26.77
CA ASN A 193 2.28 14.27 25.62
C ASN A 193 3.46 13.95 24.68
N THR A 194 3.24 12.94 23.84
CA THR A 194 4.23 12.41 22.90
C THR A 194 3.64 12.39 21.48
N PRO A 195 4.41 12.78 20.45
CA PRO A 195 3.98 12.66 19.05
C PRO A 195 3.78 11.17 18.70
N PRO A 196 2.80 10.82 17.84
CA PRO A 196 2.09 11.66 16.86
C PRO A 196 0.78 12.31 17.31
N CYS A 197 0.20 11.89 18.45
CA CYS A 197 -1.14 12.33 18.88
C CYS A 197 -1.18 13.69 19.61
N CYS A 198 -0.02 14.29 19.89
CA CYS A 198 0.09 15.61 20.52
C CYS A 198 -0.58 16.73 19.71
N CYS A 199 -0.70 16.57 18.38
CA CYS A 199 -1.33 17.56 17.50
C CYS A 199 -2.87 17.47 17.44
N CYS A 200 -3.44 16.28 17.69
CA CYS A 200 -4.89 16.06 17.57
C CYS A 200 -5.63 16.16 18.93
N CYS A 201 -4.93 15.89 20.04
CA CYS A 201 -5.52 15.81 21.38
C CYS A 201 -4.72 16.60 22.44
N GLY A 202 -4.03 17.67 22.04
CA GLY A 202 -3.02 18.38 22.83
C GLY A 202 -3.49 18.92 24.20
N GLY A 203 -4.80 19.05 24.43
CA GLY A 203 -5.37 19.48 25.71
C GLY A 203 -5.88 18.37 26.64
N CYS A 204 -5.90 17.10 26.21
CA CYS A 204 -6.70 16.06 26.87
C CYS A 204 -5.92 14.89 27.49
N LEU A 205 -4.59 14.82 27.35
CA LEU A 205 -3.81 13.70 27.88
C LEU A 205 -3.04 14.08 29.16
N PRO A 206 -3.45 13.58 30.34
CA PRO A 206 -2.83 13.92 31.62
C PRO A 206 -1.45 13.28 31.80
N LEU A 207 -0.65 13.82 32.73
CA LEU A 207 0.49 13.11 33.31
C LEU A 207 -0.02 11.80 33.94
N VAL A 208 0.54 10.66 33.53
CA VAL A 208 0.12 9.36 34.07
C VAL A 208 1.28 8.71 34.78
N VAL A 209 1.04 8.37 36.04
CA VAL A 209 1.94 7.54 36.83
C VAL A 209 1.89 6.12 36.25
N PRO A 210 3.05 5.51 35.93
CA PRO A 210 3.08 4.21 35.30
C PRO A 210 2.67 3.09 36.26
N THR A 211 1.40 2.68 36.19
CA THR A 211 0.85 1.54 36.94
C THR A 211 0.96 0.22 36.15
N LYS A 212 0.92 -0.94 36.83
CA LYS A 212 0.85 -2.27 36.20
C LYS A 212 -0.22 -2.38 35.12
N ALA A 213 -1.39 -1.82 35.37
CA ALA A 213 -2.51 -1.79 34.43
C ALA A 213 -2.16 -1.02 33.14
N LYS A 214 -1.44 0.11 33.24
CA LYS A 214 -1.05 0.93 32.09
C LYS A 214 0.02 0.26 31.24
N LEU A 215 0.98 -0.45 31.85
CA LEU A 215 1.96 -1.27 31.10
C LEU A 215 1.29 -2.46 30.40
N CYS A 216 0.28 -3.06 31.03
CA CYS A 216 -0.53 -4.11 30.43
C CYS A 216 -1.33 -3.58 29.23
N ILE A 217 -1.97 -2.40 29.36
CA ILE A 217 -2.65 -1.71 28.25
C ILE A 217 -1.66 -1.42 27.11
N SER A 218 -0.47 -0.89 27.42
CA SER A 218 0.58 -0.66 26.43
C SER A 218 0.96 -1.95 25.68
N ARG A 219 1.02 -3.10 26.38
CA ARG A 219 1.24 -4.42 25.77
C ARG A 219 0.15 -4.75 24.75
N TYR A 220 -1.11 -4.60 25.13
CA TYR A 220 -2.24 -4.87 24.24
C TYR A 220 -2.26 -3.91 23.04
N MET A 221 -1.91 -2.64 23.22
CA MET A 221 -1.82 -1.65 22.13
C MET A 221 -0.76 -1.98 21.07
N VAL A 222 0.31 -2.68 21.45
CA VAL A 222 1.34 -3.14 20.51
C VAL A 222 0.96 -4.49 19.89
N TRP A 223 0.42 -5.41 20.69
CA TRP A 223 -0.01 -6.74 20.22
C TRP A 223 -1.27 -6.73 19.34
N GLN A 224 -2.11 -5.71 19.44
CA GLN A 224 -3.26 -5.57 18.53
C GLN A 224 -2.82 -5.37 17.07
N MET A 225 -1.65 -4.76 16.82
CA MET A 225 -1.18 -4.49 15.46
C MET A 225 -1.07 -5.75 14.60
N PRO A 226 -0.27 -6.79 14.97
CA PRO A 226 -0.17 -8.00 14.18
C PRO A 226 -1.48 -8.79 14.11
N PHE A 227 -2.34 -8.72 15.13
CA PHE A 227 -3.60 -9.44 15.12
C PHE A 227 -4.61 -8.80 14.17
N TRP A 228 -4.99 -7.54 14.42
CA TRP A 228 -5.96 -6.83 13.61
C TRP A 228 -5.48 -6.62 12.18
N GLN A 229 -4.26 -6.12 12.01
CA GLN A 229 -3.76 -5.84 10.66
C GLN A 229 -3.41 -7.13 9.92
N GLY A 230 -2.95 -8.16 10.62
CA GLY A 230 -2.73 -9.49 10.03
C GLY A 230 -4.04 -10.09 9.50
N SER A 231 -5.10 -10.06 10.29
CA SER A 231 -6.43 -10.53 9.88
C SER A 231 -6.98 -9.74 8.70
N ILE A 232 -6.92 -8.40 8.74
CA ILE A 232 -7.35 -7.55 7.63
C ILE A 232 -6.57 -7.89 6.37
N MET A 233 -5.24 -7.99 6.47
CA MET A 233 -4.40 -8.26 5.31
C MET A 233 -4.65 -9.66 4.72
N LEU A 234 -4.93 -10.66 5.57
CA LEU A 234 -5.32 -12.01 5.12
C LEU A 234 -6.67 -12.01 4.39
N VAL A 235 -7.66 -11.30 4.92
CA VAL A 235 -8.97 -11.15 4.24
C VAL A 235 -8.81 -10.45 2.89
N MET A 236 -8.03 -9.37 2.84
CA MET A 236 -7.72 -8.65 1.61
C MET A 236 -7.02 -9.53 0.57
N ASN A 237 -6.18 -10.45 1.02
CA ASN A 237 -5.43 -11.39 0.20
C ASN A 237 -6.34 -12.38 -0.52
N ILE A 238 -7.26 -12.98 0.23
CA ILE A 238 -8.27 -13.89 -0.31
C ILE A 238 -9.17 -13.13 -1.28
N LEU A 239 -9.59 -11.92 -0.90
CA LEU A 239 -10.46 -11.10 -1.72
C LEU A 239 -9.78 -10.72 -3.04
N TYR A 240 -8.52 -10.31 -3.01
CA TYR A 240 -7.76 -9.94 -4.20
C TYR A 240 -7.66 -11.06 -5.25
N TYR A 241 -7.54 -12.33 -4.84
CA TYR A 241 -7.46 -13.44 -5.80
C TYR A 241 -8.83 -13.97 -6.24
N ARG A 242 -9.87 -13.80 -5.41
CA ARG A 242 -11.20 -14.32 -5.72
C ARG A 242 -12.07 -13.31 -6.46
N ASP A 243 -12.02 -12.04 -6.07
CA ASP A 243 -12.87 -10.97 -6.60
C ASP A 243 -12.17 -9.60 -6.48
N ARG A 244 -11.63 -9.11 -7.60
CA ARG A 244 -10.89 -7.85 -7.67
C ARG A 244 -11.78 -6.61 -7.59
N GLU A 245 -13.03 -6.70 -8.03
CA GLU A 245 -13.96 -5.57 -7.96
C GLU A 245 -14.40 -5.35 -6.51
N LEU A 246 -14.77 -6.42 -5.81
CA LEU A 246 -15.10 -6.36 -4.39
C LEU A 246 -13.90 -5.92 -3.54
N TYR A 247 -12.68 -6.35 -3.90
CA TYR A 247 -11.45 -5.85 -3.26
C TYR A 247 -11.33 -4.32 -3.34
N SER A 248 -11.53 -3.72 -4.51
CA SER A 248 -11.34 -2.27 -4.68
C SER A 248 -12.34 -1.44 -3.85
N GLN A 249 -13.59 -1.91 -3.74
CA GLN A 249 -14.63 -1.25 -2.94
C GLN A 249 -14.35 -1.36 -1.44
N VAL A 250 -13.95 -2.56 -0.99
CA VAL A 250 -13.74 -2.86 0.43
C VAL A 250 -12.41 -2.30 0.95
N MET A 251 -11.40 -2.15 0.09
CA MET A 251 -10.08 -1.64 0.48
C MET A 251 -10.17 -0.29 1.20
N LEU A 252 -10.92 0.67 0.66
CA LEU A 252 -11.03 2.02 1.22
C LEU A 252 -11.61 2.02 2.64
N PHE A 253 -12.51 1.09 2.95
CA PHE A 253 -13.11 0.94 4.27
C PHE A 253 -12.08 0.53 5.33
N PHE A 254 -11.11 -0.32 4.99
CA PHE A 254 -10.13 -0.86 5.94
C PHE A 254 -8.90 0.03 6.16
N ILE A 255 -8.60 0.96 5.24
CA ILE A 255 -7.50 1.93 5.37
C ILE A 255 -7.52 2.68 6.72
N PRO A 256 -8.63 3.32 7.16
CA PRO A 256 -8.64 4.04 8.43
C PRO A 256 -8.35 3.13 9.64
N PHE A 257 -8.85 1.89 9.64
CA PHE A 257 -8.57 0.93 10.71
C PHE A 257 -7.08 0.57 10.78
N ILE A 258 -6.43 0.39 9.62
CA ILE A 258 -4.98 0.14 9.55
C ILE A 258 -4.22 1.37 10.08
N VAL A 259 -4.58 2.58 9.66
CA VAL A 259 -3.92 3.82 10.09
C VAL A 259 -4.06 4.02 11.61
N VAL A 260 -5.27 3.87 12.16
CA VAL A 260 -5.52 3.98 13.61
C VAL A 260 -4.71 2.93 14.37
N SER A 261 -4.68 1.68 13.89
CA SER A 261 -3.89 0.62 14.50
C SER A 261 -2.38 0.95 14.50
N ILE A 262 -1.84 1.52 13.42
CA ILE A 262 -0.44 1.96 13.33
C ILE A 262 -0.17 3.07 14.34
N VAL A 263 -1.00 4.12 14.36
CA VAL A 263 -0.84 5.27 15.25
C VAL A 263 -0.85 4.85 16.71
N LEU A 264 -1.80 4.01 17.13
CA LEU A 264 -1.91 3.54 18.51
C LEU A 264 -0.69 2.73 18.96
N GLY A 265 -0.21 1.80 18.12
CA GLY A 265 0.94 0.99 18.49
C GLY A 265 2.27 1.76 18.46
N VAL A 266 2.47 2.68 17.49
CA VAL A 266 3.63 3.58 17.45
C VAL A 266 3.65 4.49 18.68
N TRP A 267 2.49 5.05 19.05
CA TRP A 267 2.34 5.90 20.23
C TRP A 267 2.66 5.14 21.53
N SER A 268 2.17 3.91 21.67
CA SER A 268 2.49 3.03 22.81
C SER A 268 4.01 2.74 22.92
N LEU A 269 4.68 2.47 21.79
CA LEU A 269 6.14 2.28 21.76
C LEU A 269 6.90 3.55 22.13
N GLN A 270 6.47 4.71 21.63
CA GLN A 270 7.10 6.00 21.96
C GLN A 270 7.04 6.33 23.45
N ILE A 271 5.89 6.08 24.09
CA ILE A 271 5.75 6.24 25.54
C ILE A 271 6.69 5.29 26.27
N THR A 272 6.72 4.02 25.88
CA THR A 272 7.57 3.01 26.51
C THR A 272 9.05 3.37 26.43
N VAL A 273 9.53 3.84 25.27
CA VAL A 273 10.92 4.30 25.09
C VAL A 273 11.21 5.50 25.99
N ARG A 274 10.35 6.52 26.00
CA ARG A 274 10.55 7.71 26.83
C ARG A 274 10.58 7.38 28.32
N MET A 275 9.70 6.49 28.77
CA MET A 275 9.66 6.01 30.14
C MET A 275 10.99 5.35 30.53
N ILE A 276 11.47 4.40 29.72
CA ILE A 276 12.71 3.67 30.01
C ILE A 276 13.93 4.58 29.92
N SER A 277 14.00 5.44 28.90
CA SER A 277 15.13 6.37 28.72
C SER A 277 15.24 7.41 29.84
N LYS A 278 14.14 7.76 30.51
CA LYS A 278 14.18 8.63 31.70
C LYS A 278 14.82 7.93 32.90
N LEU A 279 14.55 6.65 33.10
CA LEU A 279 14.99 5.91 34.29
C LEU A 279 16.43 5.40 34.20
N HIS A 280 16.87 4.98 33.02
CA HIS A 280 18.18 4.30 32.86
C HIS A 280 19.08 4.96 31.79
N GLY A 281 18.76 6.18 31.35
CA GLY A 281 19.51 6.88 30.30
C GLY A 281 19.22 6.38 28.89
N ASP A 282 19.79 7.06 27.89
CA ASP A 282 19.54 6.77 26.47
C ASP A 282 20.52 5.71 25.95
N TYR A 283 20.19 4.41 26.09
CA TYR A 283 20.91 3.28 25.47
C TYR A 283 20.78 3.21 23.94
N GLN A 284 20.78 4.38 23.30
CA GLN A 284 20.45 4.55 21.89
C GLN A 284 19.07 3.95 21.52
N LEU A 285 18.19 3.80 22.51
CA LEU A 285 16.83 3.26 22.33
C LEU A 285 16.05 4.14 21.37
N ARG A 286 16.27 5.47 21.46
CA ARG A 286 15.71 6.44 20.52
C ARG A 286 16.18 6.21 19.09
N LYS A 287 17.47 5.88 18.87
CA LYS A 287 18.00 5.58 17.53
C LYS A 287 17.41 4.27 16.97
N LYS A 288 17.28 3.24 17.80
CA LYS A 288 16.68 1.95 17.40
C LYS A 288 15.20 2.10 17.06
N MET A 289 14.45 2.83 17.89
CA MET A 289 13.06 3.19 17.62
C MET A 289 12.96 4.00 16.32
N PHE A 290 13.81 5.01 16.14
CA PHE A 290 13.80 5.81 14.92
C PHE A 290 14.01 4.96 13.67
N CYS A 291 14.96 4.02 13.67
CA CYS A 291 15.17 3.10 12.54
C CYS A 291 13.91 2.27 12.24
N LEU A 292 13.28 1.69 13.27
CA LEU A 292 12.07 0.89 13.12
C LEU A 292 10.87 1.74 12.62
N GLN A 293 10.72 2.97 13.11
CA GLN A 293 9.69 3.91 12.65
C GLN A 293 9.94 4.40 11.22
N LEU A 294 11.18 4.72 10.88
CA LEU A 294 11.58 5.16 9.56
C LEU A 294 11.20 4.11 8.51
N VAL A 295 11.40 2.84 8.83
CA VAL A 295 11.01 1.72 7.97
C VAL A 295 9.50 1.63 7.76
N VAL A 296 8.70 1.78 8.82
CA VAL A 296 7.23 1.80 8.69
C VAL A 296 6.79 3.01 7.86
N LEU A 297 7.41 4.17 8.08
CA LEU A 297 7.13 5.40 7.34
C LEU A 297 7.44 5.23 5.87
N LEU A 298 8.66 4.79 5.53
CA LEU A 298 9.09 4.55 4.15
C LEU A 298 8.15 3.55 3.49
N CYS A 299 8.00 2.32 4.00
CA CYS A 299 7.20 1.32 3.29
C CYS A 299 5.69 1.61 3.19
N LYS A 300 5.12 2.46 4.07
CA LYS A 300 3.68 2.78 4.03
C LYS A 300 3.37 4.09 3.33
N LEU A 301 3.99 5.18 3.79
CA LEU A 301 3.71 6.52 3.29
C LEU A 301 4.17 6.66 1.84
N GLN A 302 5.37 6.18 1.56
CA GLN A 302 5.92 6.20 0.21
C GLN A 302 5.12 5.31 -0.74
N TYR A 303 4.67 4.13 -0.28
CA TYR A 303 3.82 3.30 -1.13
C TYR A 303 2.55 4.07 -1.52
N LEU A 304 1.90 4.76 -0.59
CA LEU A 304 0.72 5.59 -0.89
C LEU A 304 1.04 6.74 -1.85
N ILE A 305 2.08 7.53 -1.57
CA ILE A 305 2.44 8.72 -2.36
C ILE A 305 2.93 8.33 -3.76
N LEU A 306 3.87 7.39 -3.86
CA LEU A 306 4.40 6.93 -5.13
C LEU A 306 3.33 6.21 -5.93
N TYR A 307 2.41 5.49 -5.27
CA TYR A 307 1.33 4.86 -6.01
C TYR A 307 0.46 5.89 -6.74
N GLU A 308 0.08 6.98 -6.09
CA GLU A 308 -0.70 8.05 -6.73
C GLU A 308 0.11 8.84 -7.77
N GLN A 309 1.37 9.18 -7.46
CA GLN A 309 2.21 9.93 -8.39
C GLN A 309 2.51 9.16 -9.68
N LEU A 310 2.86 7.87 -9.58
CA LEU A 310 3.13 7.05 -10.75
C LEU A 310 1.87 6.74 -11.57
N ASN A 311 0.66 6.86 -11.01
CA ASN A 311 -0.58 6.76 -11.80
C ASN A 311 -0.74 7.93 -12.78
N ASN A 312 -0.21 9.11 -12.45
CA ASN A 312 -0.30 10.29 -13.31
C ASN A 312 0.68 10.26 -14.49
N PHE A 313 1.70 9.40 -14.43
CA PHE A 313 2.68 9.24 -15.51
C PHE A 313 2.35 7.99 -16.34
N LYS A 314 2.21 8.10 -17.65
CA LYS A 314 2.05 6.93 -18.53
C LYS A 314 3.38 6.19 -18.70
N LEU A 315 3.69 5.31 -17.76
CA LEU A 315 4.82 4.39 -17.80
C LEU A 315 4.42 3.10 -18.55
N GLY A 316 4.95 2.85 -19.75
CA GLY A 316 4.57 1.67 -20.54
C GLY A 316 3.13 1.74 -21.11
N GLY A 317 2.75 0.77 -21.95
CA GLY A 317 1.55 0.92 -22.77
C GLY A 317 0.81 -0.32 -23.25
N GLU A 318 1.40 -1.51 -23.27
CA GLU A 318 0.70 -2.71 -23.75
C GLU A 318 1.08 -3.96 -22.95
N TYR A 319 0.09 -4.84 -22.74
CA TYR A 319 0.27 -6.18 -22.17
C TYR A 319 1.30 -6.95 -23.00
N PRO A 320 2.24 -7.70 -22.40
CA PRO A 320 2.30 -8.18 -21.01
C PRO A 320 3.11 -7.30 -20.05
N ILE A 321 3.88 -6.32 -20.52
CA ILE A 321 4.61 -5.37 -19.67
C ILE A 321 3.77 -4.11 -19.47
N ASN A 322 2.82 -4.26 -18.55
CA ASN A 322 1.90 -3.22 -18.19
C ASN A 322 2.56 -2.11 -17.37
N HIS A 323 1.89 -0.95 -17.35
CA HIS A 323 2.19 0.16 -16.46
C HIS A 323 2.31 -0.24 -14.99
N THR A 324 1.42 -1.13 -14.56
CA THR A 324 1.42 -1.71 -13.20
C THR A 324 2.75 -2.39 -12.86
N ILE A 325 3.37 -3.11 -13.80
CA ILE A 325 4.64 -3.80 -13.56
C ILE A 325 5.78 -2.80 -13.41
N HIS A 326 5.88 -1.82 -14.31
CA HIS A 326 6.91 -0.77 -14.20
C HIS A 326 6.83 -0.03 -12.88
N LYS A 327 5.62 0.36 -12.49
CA LYS A 327 5.35 1.02 -11.21
C LYS A 327 5.78 0.16 -10.02
N GLN A 328 5.39 -1.11 -10.01
CA GLN A 328 5.76 -2.05 -8.96
C GLN A 328 7.26 -2.27 -8.90
N THR A 329 7.95 -2.39 -10.04
CA THR A 329 9.39 -2.55 -10.10
C THR A 329 10.11 -1.34 -9.51
N ILE A 330 9.70 -0.11 -9.88
CA ILE A 330 10.31 1.12 -9.35
C ILE A 330 10.12 1.21 -7.83
N ILE A 331 8.91 0.96 -7.34
CA ILE A 331 8.60 0.99 -5.91
C ILE A 331 9.45 -0.06 -5.14
N ASN A 332 9.55 -1.28 -5.65
CA ASN A 332 10.31 -2.34 -4.97
C ASN A 332 11.82 -2.11 -4.99
N ILE A 333 12.38 -1.52 -6.05
CA ILE A 333 13.80 -1.11 -6.07
C ILE A 333 14.05 -0.05 -5.01
N LEU A 334 13.15 0.92 -4.87
CA LEU A 334 13.31 1.97 -3.88
C LEU A 334 13.23 1.42 -2.45
N ILE A 335 12.30 0.50 -2.19
CA ILE A 335 12.25 -0.26 -0.92
C ILE A 335 13.57 -1.00 -0.67
N LEU A 336 14.17 -1.62 -1.68
CA LEU A 336 15.46 -2.32 -1.54
C LEU A 336 16.59 -1.38 -1.13
N VAL A 337 16.70 -0.22 -1.77
CA VAL A 337 17.70 0.80 -1.43
C VAL A 337 17.49 1.27 0.01
N GLU A 338 16.25 1.52 0.42
CA GLU A 338 15.91 1.94 1.77
C GLU A 338 16.22 0.89 2.83
N MET A 339 15.93 -0.39 2.55
CA MET A 339 16.27 -1.48 3.47
C MET A 339 17.80 -1.55 3.68
N VAL A 340 18.60 -1.34 2.63
CA VAL A 340 20.07 -1.26 2.78
C VAL A 340 20.48 -0.08 3.67
N LEU A 341 19.94 1.12 3.42
CA LEU A 341 20.25 2.32 4.20
C LEU A 341 19.88 2.13 5.68
N VAL A 342 18.69 1.62 5.97
CA VAL A 342 18.23 1.42 7.35
C VAL A 342 18.95 0.27 8.03
N SER A 343 19.35 -0.78 7.31
CA SER A 343 20.25 -1.82 7.82
C SER A 343 21.61 -1.23 8.25
N MET A 344 22.17 -0.30 7.48
CA MET A 344 23.41 0.39 7.84
C MET A 344 23.23 1.29 9.07
N MET A 345 22.13 2.06 9.13
CA MET A 345 21.79 2.88 10.32
C MET A 345 21.61 2.02 11.56
N THR A 346 20.91 0.89 11.42
CA THR A 346 20.71 -0.07 12.50
C THR A 346 22.06 -0.64 12.96
N GLN A 347 22.93 -1.04 12.04
CA GLN A 347 24.26 -1.51 12.39
C GLN A 347 25.05 -0.45 13.19
N SER A 348 24.93 0.84 12.83
CA SER A 348 25.53 1.93 13.61
C SER A 348 24.92 2.06 15.01
N ALA A 349 23.60 1.88 15.15
CA ALA A 349 22.91 1.92 16.45
C ALA A 349 23.29 0.74 17.38
N TYR A 350 23.83 -0.35 16.84
CA TYR A 350 24.35 -1.50 17.60
C TYR A 350 25.89 -1.52 17.68
N ARG A 351 26.60 -0.50 17.14
CA ARG A 351 28.08 -0.47 17.11
C ARG A 351 28.69 -0.17 18.48
N THR A 352 28.00 0.58 19.34
CA THR A 352 28.46 0.81 20.71
C THR A 352 28.17 -0.45 21.55
N PRO A 353 29.20 -1.09 22.14
CA PRO A 353 28.98 -2.28 22.94
C PRO A 353 28.07 -1.94 24.12
N ILE A 354 26.91 -2.60 24.16
CA ILE A 354 25.88 -2.41 25.19
C ILE A 354 26.44 -2.71 26.59
N GLN A 355 27.45 -3.58 26.70
CA GLN A 355 28.15 -3.87 27.95
C GLN A 355 28.86 -2.64 28.54
N VAL A 356 29.53 -1.83 27.73
CA VAL A 356 30.22 -0.61 28.23
C VAL A 356 29.20 0.36 28.83
N GLN A 357 28.01 0.48 28.24
CA GLN A 357 26.96 1.36 28.77
C GLN A 357 26.29 0.82 30.05
N ILE A 358 26.27 -0.50 30.27
CA ILE A 358 25.73 -1.09 31.50
C ILE A 358 26.79 -1.01 32.62
N ASP A 359 28.05 -1.28 32.29
CA ASP A 359 29.16 -1.26 33.26
C ASP A 359 29.50 0.16 33.72
N GLU A 360 29.50 1.17 32.83
CA GLU A 360 29.68 2.59 33.21
C GLU A 360 28.59 3.08 34.19
N LEU A 361 27.37 2.56 34.06
CA LEU A 361 26.25 2.95 34.91
C LEU A 361 26.30 2.26 36.27
N ASN A 362 26.66 0.97 36.32
CA ASN A 362 26.92 0.28 37.58
C ASN A 362 28.04 0.96 38.37
N VAL A 363 29.04 1.53 37.68
CA VAL A 363 30.13 2.31 38.29
C VAL A 363 29.64 3.68 38.80
N HIS A 364 28.63 4.28 38.18
CA HIS A 364 28.05 5.56 38.63
C HIS A 364 26.91 5.44 39.65
N SER A 365 26.30 4.27 39.79
CA SER A 365 25.25 3.98 40.79
C SER A 365 25.76 3.34 42.08
N SER A 366 27.06 3.01 42.13
CA SER A 366 27.79 2.54 43.32
C SER A 366 28.55 3.72 43.93
#